data_AF-A0A6L8FQF9-F1
#
_entry.id   AF-A0A6L8FQF9-F1
#
_cell.length_a   1.000
_cell.length_b   1.000
_cell.length_c   1.000
_cell.angle_alpha   90.00
_cell.angle_beta   90.00
_cell.angle_gamma   90.00
#
_symmetry.space_group_name_H-M   'P 1'
#
loop_
_entity.id
_entity.type
_entity.pdbx_description
1 polymer ?
#
loop_
_entity_poly.entity_id
_entity_poly.type
_entity_poly.pdbx_seq_one_letter_code
_entity_poly.pdbx_strand_id
1 'polypeptide(L)'
;MNDKPVKIGMRPSHPGGFIRTEIIEELGLSRAEAAKTLNVRQAGLSDLLDEKVALSPEIAHRVEKAFGVSMDMLLQMQAWHDQAEVREWHDETLAEYVEERRGKTLTVYQTEPERLNEDFNTEESVLAGGYRYRQVFEVVQNAADAILEGAEEGDIGAARIIVRLNDSELYVANTGAPLTKEGIVALLGAHSSSKR
;
A
#
# COMPACT_ATOMS: atom_id res chain seq x y z
N MET A 1 -7.01 17.62 -27.83
CA MET A 1 -5.70 17.14 -27.36
C MET A 1 -5.90 16.71 -25.92
N ASN A 2 -5.92 15.41 -25.67
CA ASN A 2 -6.29 14.84 -24.37
C ASN A 2 -4.98 14.52 -23.66
N ASP A 3 -4.45 15.49 -22.93
CA ASP A 3 -3.17 15.41 -22.23
C ASP A 3 -3.37 14.69 -20.90
N LYS A 4 -3.70 13.39 -20.98
CA LYS A 4 -3.56 12.53 -19.81
C LYS A 4 -2.06 12.30 -19.64
N PRO A 5 -1.43 12.74 -18.54
CA PRO A 5 -0.03 12.45 -18.33
C PRO A 5 0.15 10.94 -18.35
N VAL A 6 1.09 10.48 -19.18
CA VAL A 6 1.52 9.09 -19.20
C VAL A 6 1.90 8.74 -17.76
N LYS A 7 1.23 7.74 -17.16
CA LYS A 7 1.68 7.17 -15.89
C LYS A 7 3.04 6.53 -16.15
N ILE A 8 4.09 7.28 -15.91
CA ILE A 8 5.44 6.76 -15.92
C ILE A 8 5.57 5.89 -14.66
N GLY A 9 5.57 4.57 -14.84
CA GLY A 9 5.83 3.60 -13.77
C GLY A 9 7.30 3.62 -13.34
N MET A 10 7.81 4.79 -12.94
CA MET A 10 9.13 4.90 -12.33
C MET A 10 9.02 4.40 -10.90
N ARG A 11 9.74 3.31 -10.59
CA ARG A 11 10.09 2.98 -9.21
C ARG A 11 11.17 3.97 -8.77
N PRO A 12 10.90 4.87 -7.81
CA PRO A 12 11.92 5.78 -7.31
C PRO A 12 13.09 4.97 -6.77
N SER A 13 14.30 5.30 -7.23
CA SER A 13 15.51 4.54 -6.91
C SER A 13 15.87 4.65 -5.43
N HIS A 14 16.32 3.54 -4.84
CA HIS A 14 16.81 3.54 -3.46
C HIS A 14 18.04 4.47 -3.33
N PRO A 15 18.12 5.35 -2.32
CA PRO A 15 19.24 6.27 -2.16
C PRO A 15 20.59 5.57 -2.06
N GLY A 16 20.63 4.37 -1.49
CA GLY A 16 21.84 3.55 -1.41
C GLY A 16 22.39 3.14 -2.78
N GLY A 17 21.52 2.78 -3.74
CA GLY A 17 21.90 2.47 -5.11
C GLY A 17 22.41 3.71 -5.86
N PHE A 18 21.79 4.86 -5.61
CA PHE A 18 22.26 6.16 -6.12
C PHE A 18 23.65 6.52 -5.57
N ILE A 19 23.88 6.41 -4.25
CA ILE A 19 25.18 6.69 -3.63
C ILE A 19 26.26 5.75 -4.19
N ARG A 20 25.92 4.47 -4.43
CA ARG A 20 26.85 3.49 -5.01
C ARG A 20 27.33 3.92 -6.39
N THR A 21 26.39 4.23 -7.28
CA THR A 21 26.65 4.48 -8.71
C THR A 21 27.17 5.88 -8.97
N GLU A 22 26.50 6.90 -8.44
CA GLU A 22 26.77 8.31 -8.78
C GLU A 22 27.88 8.94 -7.94
N ILE A 23 28.27 8.33 -6.82
CA ILE A 23 29.29 8.89 -5.91
C ILE A 23 30.48 7.94 -5.79
N ILE A 24 30.26 6.71 -5.34
CA ILE A 24 31.37 5.81 -4.99
C ILE A 24 32.10 5.31 -6.24
N GLU A 25 31.34 4.80 -7.22
CA GLU A 25 31.90 4.28 -8.47
C GLU A 25 32.51 5.40 -9.33
N GLU A 26 31.85 6.55 -9.43
CA GLU A 26 32.36 7.71 -10.19
C GLU A 26 33.65 8.30 -9.61
N LEU A 27 33.79 8.30 -8.28
CA LEU A 27 35.03 8.71 -7.60
C LEU A 27 36.10 7.60 -7.56
N GLY A 28 35.80 6.41 -8.09
CA GLY A 28 36.70 5.26 -8.09
C GLY A 28 37.03 4.73 -6.69
N LEU A 29 36.15 4.96 -5.71
CA LEU A 29 36.35 4.58 -4.32
C LEU A 29 35.93 3.13 -4.08
N SER A 30 36.71 2.40 -3.27
CA SER A 30 36.24 1.14 -2.73
C SER A 30 35.23 1.34 -1.60
N ARG A 31 34.39 0.33 -1.32
CA ARG A 31 33.45 0.34 -0.18
C ARG A 31 34.14 0.59 1.16
N ALA A 32 35.38 0.12 1.32
CA ALA A 32 36.17 0.31 2.53
C ALA A 32 36.65 1.77 2.67
N GLU A 33 37.08 2.38 1.58
CA GLU A 33 37.50 3.79 1.55
C GLU A 33 36.30 4.71 1.77
N ALA A 34 35.17 4.47 1.11
CA ALA A 34 33.93 5.21 1.31
C ALA A 34 33.46 5.14 2.78
N ALA A 35 33.50 3.96 3.40
CA ALA A 35 33.15 3.79 4.82
C ALA A 35 34.06 4.59 5.75
N LYS A 36 35.36 4.61 5.45
CA LYS A 36 36.34 5.38 6.20
C LYS A 36 36.11 6.88 6.06
N THR A 37 35.84 7.36 4.85
CA THR A 37 35.55 8.79 4.57
C THR A 37 34.27 9.26 5.26
N LEU A 38 33.23 8.41 5.26
CA LEU A 38 31.96 8.70 5.95
C LEU A 38 32.02 8.47 7.48
N ASN A 39 33.11 7.89 7.98
CA ASN A 39 33.29 7.50 9.38
C ASN A 39 32.14 6.62 9.89
N VAL A 40 31.81 5.57 9.13
CA VAL A 40 30.77 4.57 9.43
C VAL A 40 31.35 3.16 9.37
N ARG A 41 30.63 2.17 9.89
CA ARG A 41 31.01 0.76 9.76
C ARG A 41 30.84 0.32 8.29
N GLN A 42 31.86 -0.32 7.73
CA GLN A 42 31.84 -0.82 6.35
C GLN A 42 30.67 -1.77 6.08
N ALA A 43 30.30 -2.63 7.04
CA ALA A 43 29.17 -3.54 6.90
C ALA A 43 27.86 -2.77 6.71
N GLY A 44 27.56 -1.80 7.58
CA GLY A 44 26.35 -0.99 7.49
C GLY A 44 26.30 -0.11 6.23
N LEU A 45 27.46 0.40 5.78
CA LEU A 45 27.51 1.09 4.49
C LEU A 45 27.27 0.11 3.33
N SER A 46 27.82 -1.10 3.38
CA SER A 46 27.63 -2.10 2.32
C SER A 46 26.15 -2.51 2.22
N ASP A 47 25.47 -2.72 3.34
CA ASP A 47 24.04 -3.05 3.35
C ASP A 47 23.20 -1.91 2.76
N LEU A 48 23.56 -0.66 3.07
CA LEU A 48 22.90 0.52 2.49
C LEU A 48 23.12 0.59 0.97
N LEU A 49 24.37 0.46 0.53
CA LEU A 49 24.73 0.50 -0.89
C LEU A 49 24.16 -0.66 -1.69
N ASP A 50 23.89 -1.80 -1.05
CA ASP A 50 23.21 -2.96 -1.63
C ASP A 50 21.68 -2.86 -1.52
N GLU A 51 21.15 -1.70 -1.09
CA GLU A 51 19.71 -1.40 -1.03
C GLU A 51 18.95 -2.29 -0.04
N LYS A 52 19.64 -2.83 0.97
CA LYS A 52 19.06 -3.73 1.99
C LYS A 52 18.58 -3.00 3.24
N VAL A 53 19.06 -1.79 3.48
CA VAL A 53 18.67 -0.96 4.62
C VAL A 53 18.46 0.47 4.16
N ALA A 54 17.48 1.14 4.78
CA ALA A 54 17.16 2.52 4.49
C ALA A 54 18.29 3.49 4.87
N LEU A 55 18.37 4.61 4.15
CA LEU A 55 19.25 5.71 4.48
C LEU A 55 18.77 6.43 5.75
N SER A 56 19.62 6.48 6.78
CA SER A 56 19.33 7.27 7.98
C SER A 56 19.73 8.75 7.81
N PRO A 57 19.09 9.68 8.54
CA PRO A 57 19.48 11.10 8.56
C PRO A 57 20.94 11.32 8.94
N GLU A 58 21.49 10.49 9.83
CA GLU A 58 22.89 10.58 10.23
C GLU A 58 23.84 10.24 9.07
N ILE A 59 23.54 9.19 8.30
CA ILE A 59 24.36 8.82 7.15
C ILE A 59 24.20 9.84 6.02
N ALA A 60 22.97 10.32 5.77
CA ALA A 60 22.71 11.38 4.79
C ALA A 60 23.54 12.65 5.09
N HIS A 61 23.58 13.07 6.36
CA HIS A 61 24.40 14.20 6.78
C HIS A 61 25.91 13.96 6.56
N ARG A 62 26.40 12.74 6.81
CA ARG A 62 27.80 12.37 6.57
C ARG A 62 28.14 12.39 5.09
N VAL A 63 27.22 11.94 4.23
CA VAL A 63 27.37 11.99 2.77
C VAL A 63 27.44 13.43 2.28
N GLU A 64 26.59 14.32 2.79
CA GLU A 64 26.65 15.75 2.48
C GLU A 64 27.99 16.37 2.87
N LYS A 65 28.49 16.07 4.07
CA LYS A 65 29.77 16.60 4.54
C LYS A 65 30.98 16.05 3.77
N ALA A 66 30.94 14.80 3.35
CA ALA A 66 32.05 14.14 2.67
C ALA A 66 32.09 14.43 1.17
N PHE A 67 30.94 14.49 0.51
CA PHE A 67 30.82 14.50 -0.94
C PHE A 67 30.02 15.69 -1.50
N GLY A 68 29.43 16.53 -0.64
CA GLY A 68 28.69 17.72 -1.06
C GLY A 68 27.31 17.46 -1.66
N VAL A 69 26.79 16.23 -1.54
CA VAL A 69 25.45 15.85 -2.00
C VAL A 69 24.40 16.26 -0.98
N SER A 70 23.33 16.91 -1.41
CA SER A 70 22.28 17.43 -0.52
C SER A 70 21.67 16.32 0.34
N MET A 71 21.70 16.51 1.66
CA MET A 71 21.03 15.64 2.62
C MET A 71 19.51 15.61 2.38
N ASP A 72 18.90 16.77 2.14
CA ASP A 72 17.46 16.90 1.91
C ASP A 72 17.01 16.10 0.68
N MET A 73 17.77 16.18 -0.42
CA MET A 73 17.52 15.38 -1.61
C MET A 73 17.55 13.87 -1.30
N LEU A 74 18.59 13.40 -0.61
CA LEU A 74 18.75 11.98 -0.32
C LEU A 74 17.64 11.44 0.61
N LEU A 75 17.22 12.25 1.60
CA LEU A 75 16.09 11.90 2.46
C LEU A 75 14.76 11.91 1.72
N GLN A 76 14.58 12.86 0.79
CA GLN A 76 13.40 12.90 -0.06
C GLN A 76 13.35 11.70 -1.02
N MET A 77 14.49 11.26 -1.54
CA MET A 77 14.60 10.02 -2.31
C MET A 77 14.24 8.79 -1.47
N GLN A 78 14.69 8.72 -0.21
CA GLN A 78 14.30 7.63 0.70
C GLN A 78 12.79 7.62 0.91
N ALA A 79 12.20 8.79 1.20
CA ALA A 79 10.76 8.90 1.39
C ALA A 79 9.97 8.48 0.14
N TRP A 80 10.44 8.83 -1.06
CA TRP A 80 9.83 8.37 -2.31
C TRP A 80 9.96 6.86 -2.51
N HIS A 81 11.13 6.27 -2.22
CA HIS A 81 11.35 4.83 -2.27
C HIS A 81 10.41 4.09 -1.30
N ASP A 82 10.38 4.50 -0.04
CA ASP A 82 9.55 3.90 1.00
C ASP A 82 8.05 3.99 0.64
N GLN A 83 7.60 5.13 0.10
CA GLN A 83 6.23 5.29 -0.39
C GLN A 83 5.90 4.37 -1.57
N ALA A 84 6.85 4.13 -2.48
CA ALA A 84 6.65 3.22 -3.60
C ALA A 84 6.61 1.76 -3.15
N GLU A 85 7.46 1.38 -2.19
CA GLU A 85 7.46 0.04 -1.60
C GLU A 85 6.14 -0.24 -0.88
N VAL A 86 5.63 0.70 -0.09
CA VAL A 86 4.30 0.59 0.56
C VAL A 86 3.17 0.47 -0.47
N ARG A 87 3.25 1.18 -1.60
CA ARG A 87 2.24 1.09 -2.67
C ARG A 87 2.29 -0.21 -3.46
N GLU A 88 3.47 -0.80 -3.67
CA GLU A 88 3.62 -2.10 -4.34
C GLU A 88 3.30 -3.28 -3.42
N TRP A 89 3.53 -3.15 -2.11
CA TRP A 89 3.24 -4.23 -1.15
C TRP A 89 1.75 -4.44 -0.86
N HIS A 90 0.91 -3.44 -1.11
CA HIS A 90 -0.51 -3.51 -0.77
C HIS A 90 -1.34 -4.32 -1.77
N ASP A 91 -1.16 -4.21 -3.08
CA ASP A 91 -2.11 -4.84 -4.01
C ASP A 91 -1.95 -6.37 -4.14
N GLU A 92 -0.71 -6.89 -4.22
CA GLU A 92 -0.48 -8.35 -4.35
C GLU A 92 -0.81 -9.10 -3.05
N THR A 93 -0.51 -8.54 -1.88
CA THR A 93 -0.76 -9.21 -0.58
C THR A 93 -2.22 -9.17 -0.15
N LEU A 94 -2.99 -8.15 -0.56
CA LEU A 94 -4.41 -8.05 -0.23
C LEU A 94 -5.26 -9.04 -1.05
N ALA A 95 -4.94 -9.23 -2.33
CA ALA A 95 -5.60 -10.24 -3.16
C ALA A 95 -5.36 -11.66 -2.61
N GLU A 96 -4.11 -11.98 -2.25
CA GLU A 96 -3.78 -13.25 -1.60
C GLU A 96 -4.53 -13.44 -0.28
N TYR A 97 -4.66 -12.38 0.53
CA TYR A 97 -5.42 -12.43 1.78
C TYR A 97 -6.91 -12.75 1.54
N VAL A 98 -7.53 -12.13 0.54
CA VAL A 98 -8.93 -12.40 0.17
C VAL A 98 -9.11 -13.85 -0.29
N GLU A 99 -8.20 -14.35 -1.13
CA GLU A 99 -8.26 -15.75 -1.60
C GLU A 99 -8.02 -16.75 -0.46
N GLU A 100 -7.09 -16.47 0.46
CA GLU A 100 -6.87 -17.30 1.65
C GLU A 100 -8.14 -17.36 2.52
N ARG A 101 -8.78 -16.21 2.76
CA ARG A 101 -10.04 -16.13 3.52
C ARG A 101 -11.15 -16.91 2.83
N ARG A 102 -11.31 -16.75 1.52
CA ARG A 102 -12.27 -17.51 0.70
C ARG A 102 -12.04 -19.02 0.83
N GLY A 103 -10.79 -19.48 0.71
CA GLY A 103 -10.44 -20.88 0.85
C GLY A 103 -10.79 -21.45 2.22
N LYS A 104 -10.53 -20.69 3.30
CA LYS A 104 -10.90 -21.08 4.67
C LYS A 104 -12.42 -21.19 4.84
N THR A 105 -13.18 -20.22 4.37
CA THR A 105 -14.65 -20.24 4.44
C THR A 105 -15.24 -21.43 3.70
N LEU A 106 -14.76 -21.70 2.47
CA LEU A 106 -15.21 -22.87 1.70
C LEU A 106 -14.87 -24.19 2.40
N THR A 107 -13.70 -24.28 3.04
CA THR A 107 -13.32 -25.45 3.84
C THR A 107 -14.29 -25.64 5.01
N VAL A 108 -14.64 -24.56 5.73
CA VAL A 108 -15.62 -24.61 6.82
C VAL A 108 -16.97 -25.11 6.32
N TYR A 109 -17.48 -24.60 5.19
CA TYR A 109 -18.74 -25.08 4.62
C TYR A 109 -18.72 -26.55 4.19
N GLN A 110 -17.56 -27.07 3.79
CA GLN A 110 -17.41 -28.48 3.47
C GLN A 110 -17.38 -29.36 4.72
N THR A 111 -16.78 -28.88 5.81
CA THR A 111 -16.66 -29.65 7.07
C THR A 111 -17.87 -29.52 7.99
N GLU A 112 -18.55 -28.37 7.96
CA GLU A 112 -19.69 -27.98 8.80
C GLU A 112 -20.81 -27.38 7.92
N PRO A 113 -21.59 -28.19 7.17
CA PRO A 113 -22.61 -27.68 6.27
C PRO A 113 -23.71 -26.84 6.93
N GLU A 114 -23.95 -27.03 8.23
CA GLU A 114 -24.84 -26.21 9.04
C GLU A 114 -24.43 -24.73 9.06
N ARG A 115 -23.13 -24.43 8.96
CA ARG A 115 -22.63 -23.05 8.89
C ARG A 115 -23.14 -22.30 7.67
N LEU A 116 -23.25 -22.99 6.53
CA LEU A 116 -23.82 -22.39 5.32
C LEU A 116 -25.27 -21.97 5.54
N ASN A 117 -26.05 -22.79 6.26
CA ASN A 117 -27.44 -22.45 6.58
C ASN A 117 -27.53 -21.30 7.59
N GLU A 118 -26.64 -21.22 8.57
CA GLU A 118 -26.57 -20.08 9.51
C GLU A 118 -26.27 -18.77 8.79
N ASP A 119 -25.29 -18.77 7.90
CA ASP A 119 -24.90 -17.59 7.11
C ASP A 119 -26.03 -17.17 6.16
N PHE A 120 -26.65 -18.12 5.46
CA PHE A 120 -27.82 -17.86 4.61
C PHE A 120 -28.98 -17.25 5.40
N ASN A 121 -29.31 -17.81 6.57
CA ASN A 121 -30.39 -17.27 7.41
C ASN A 121 -30.05 -15.87 7.95
N THR A 122 -28.77 -15.59 8.19
CA THR A 122 -28.30 -14.25 8.59
C THR A 122 -28.51 -13.26 7.46
N GLU A 123 -28.16 -13.60 6.22
CA GLU A 123 -28.41 -12.78 5.04
C GLU A 123 -29.92 -12.52 4.83
N GLU A 124 -30.74 -13.57 4.90
CA GLU A 124 -32.20 -13.46 4.83
C GLU A 124 -32.78 -12.57 5.94
N SER A 125 -32.23 -12.64 7.16
CA SER A 125 -32.65 -11.78 8.27
C SER A 125 -32.32 -10.30 8.03
N VAL A 126 -31.13 -10.01 7.49
CA VAL A 126 -30.71 -8.65 7.11
C VAL A 126 -31.62 -8.10 6.00
N LEU A 127 -31.97 -8.92 5.02
CA LEU A 127 -32.94 -8.57 3.98
C LEU A 127 -34.34 -8.40 4.57
N ALA A 128 -34.74 -9.20 5.55
CA ALA A 128 -36.07 -9.10 6.14
C ALA A 128 -36.28 -7.82 6.97
N GLY A 129 -35.23 -7.29 7.61
CA GLY A 129 -35.28 -6.14 8.53
C GLY A 129 -35.26 -4.74 7.88
N GLY A 130 -35.24 -3.70 8.72
CA GLY A 130 -35.22 -2.27 8.31
C GLY A 130 -33.92 -1.79 7.62
N TYR A 131 -32.98 -2.70 7.40
CA TYR A 131 -31.74 -2.52 6.64
C TYR A 131 -31.84 -3.04 5.19
N ARG A 132 -33.02 -3.55 4.78
CA ARG A 132 -33.30 -3.92 3.40
C ARG A 132 -32.96 -2.77 2.44
N TYR A 133 -32.26 -3.09 1.36
CA TYR A 133 -31.85 -2.18 0.28
C TYR A 133 -30.81 -1.10 0.63
N ARG A 134 -30.23 -1.09 1.83
CA ARG A 134 -29.15 -0.13 2.16
C ARG A 134 -27.77 -0.56 1.71
N GLN A 135 -27.58 -1.83 1.36
CA GLN A 135 -26.26 -2.39 1.05
C GLN A 135 -25.51 -1.57 -0.01
N VAL A 136 -26.21 -1.16 -1.09
CA VAL A 136 -25.61 -0.32 -2.13
C VAL A 136 -25.30 1.09 -1.61
N PHE A 137 -26.17 1.66 -0.77
CA PHE A 137 -25.94 2.97 -0.16
C PHE A 137 -24.73 2.96 0.79
N GLU A 138 -24.58 1.93 1.62
CA GLU A 138 -23.43 1.75 2.51
C GLU A 138 -22.13 1.64 1.72
N VAL A 139 -22.14 0.87 0.62
CA VAL A 139 -20.99 0.73 -0.28
C VAL A 139 -20.60 2.07 -0.91
N VAL A 140 -21.59 2.85 -1.36
CA VAL A 140 -21.34 4.19 -1.93
C VAL A 140 -20.87 5.17 -0.85
N GLN A 141 -21.40 5.09 0.37
CA GLN A 141 -20.98 5.91 1.49
C GLN A 141 -19.52 5.61 1.86
N ASN A 142 -19.15 4.33 2.00
CA ASN A 142 -17.77 3.93 2.24
C ASN A 142 -16.82 4.42 1.14
N ALA A 143 -17.27 4.38 -0.13
CA ALA A 143 -16.50 4.91 -1.25
C ALA A 143 -16.36 6.44 -1.20
N ALA A 144 -17.36 7.16 -0.71
CA ALA A 144 -17.29 8.60 -0.50
C ALA A 144 -16.37 8.96 0.68
N ASP A 145 -16.44 8.21 1.78
CA ASP A 145 -15.57 8.39 2.94
C ASP A 145 -14.09 8.16 2.56
N ALA A 146 -13.79 7.13 1.77
CA ALA A 146 -12.45 6.89 1.25
C ALA A 146 -11.94 8.03 0.36
N ILE A 147 -12.82 8.66 -0.44
CA ILE A 147 -12.47 9.85 -1.23
C ILE A 147 -12.10 11.03 -0.33
N LEU A 148 -12.85 11.25 0.75
CA LEU A 148 -12.56 12.31 1.70
C LEU A 148 -11.22 12.07 2.40
N GLU A 149 -10.98 10.85 2.88
CA GLU A 149 -9.71 10.44 3.50
C GLU A 149 -8.52 10.63 2.54
N GLY A 150 -8.62 10.15 1.30
CA GLY A 150 -7.56 10.32 0.31
C GLY A 150 -7.29 11.80 -0.01
N ALA A 151 -8.31 12.66 -0.01
CA ALA A 151 -8.16 14.10 -0.23
C ALA A 151 -7.46 14.81 0.92
N GLU A 152 -7.51 14.27 2.15
CA GLU A 152 -6.73 14.78 3.29
C GLU A 152 -5.24 14.42 3.16
N GLU A 153 -4.92 13.27 2.55
CA GLU A 153 -3.55 12.78 2.37
C GLU A 153 -2.83 13.36 1.14
N GLY A 154 -3.55 13.86 0.13
CA GLY A 154 -2.95 14.47 -1.04
C GLY A 154 -3.90 14.73 -2.21
N ASP A 155 -3.33 15.02 -3.39
CA ASP A 155 -4.12 15.22 -4.61
C ASP A 155 -4.60 13.87 -5.18
N ILE A 156 -5.90 13.62 -5.05
CA ILE A 156 -6.60 12.44 -5.59
C ILE A 156 -7.15 12.66 -7.01
N GLY A 157 -6.93 13.84 -7.59
CA GLY A 157 -7.53 14.25 -8.85
C GLY A 157 -9.06 14.35 -8.77
N ALA A 158 -9.75 13.96 -9.85
CA ALA A 158 -11.21 14.03 -9.90
C ALA A 158 -11.84 12.89 -9.09
N ALA A 159 -12.55 13.25 -8.00
CA ALA A 159 -13.35 12.34 -7.21
C ALA A 159 -14.35 11.54 -8.08
N ARG A 160 -14.23 10.22 -8.08
CA ARG A 160 -15.13 9.31 -8.83
C ARG A 160 -15.44 8.08 -8.02
N ILE A 161 -16.70 7.65 -8.09
CA ILE A 161 -17.17 6.36 -7.60
C ILE A 161 -17.75 5.61 -8.81
N ILE A 162 -17.35 4.36 -8.99
CA ILE A 162 -17.87 3.45 -10.00
C ILE A 162 -18.55 2.31 -9.28
N VAL A 163 -19.81 2.06 -9.62
CA VAL A 163 -20.56 0.89 -9.19
C VAL A 163 -21.09 0.20 -10.44
N ARG A 164 -20.74 -1.08 -10.62
CA ARG A 164 -21.20 -1.90 -11.74
C ARG A 164 -21.69 -3.23 -11.20
N LEU A 165 -22.89 -3.61 -11.58
CA LEU A 165 -23.45 -4.92 -11.26
C LEU A 165 -23.60 -5.69 -12.57
N ASN A 166 -23.11 -6.93 -12.58
CA ASN A 166 -23.43 -7.91 -13.61
C ASN A 166 -24.00 -9.18 -12.95
N ASP A 167 -24.26 -10.20 -13.75
CA ASP A 167 -24.92 -11.44 -13.31
C ASP A 167 -24.10 -12.22 -12.26
N SER A 168 -22.79 -11.96 -12.14
CA SER A 168 -21.87 -12.71 -11.28
C SER A 168 -21.13 -11.86 -10.25
N GLU A 169 -21.09 -10.54 -10.39
CA GLU A 169 -20.28 -9.68 -9.53
C GLU A 169 -20.85 -8.27 -9.36
N LEU A 170 -20.63 -7.71 -8.17
CA LEU A 170 -20.77 -6.29 -7.88
C LEU A 170 -19.36 -5.68 -7.82
N TYR A 171 -19.00 -4.92 -8.85
CA TYR A 171 -17.73 -4.18 -8.92
C TYR A 171 -17.90 -2.76 -8.39
N VAL A 172 -17.06 -2.39 -7.43
CA VAL A 172 -17.03 -1.06 -6.81
C VAL A 172 -15.61 -0.54 -6.83
N ALA A 173 -15.41 0.70 -7.28
CA ALA A 173 -14.12 1.36 -7.25
C ALA A 173 -14.28 2.86 -6.95
N ASN A 174 -13.27 3.45 -6.31
CA ASN A 174 -13.23 4.88 -6.04
C ASN A 174 -11.81 5.43 -6.26
N THR A 175 -11.67 6.75 -6.36
CA THR A 175 -10.38 7.45 -6.54
C THR A 175 -9.74 7.92 -5.23
N GLY A 176 -10.28 7.51 -4.09
CA GLY A 176 -9.85 7.89 -2.75
C GLY A 176 -8.71 7.05 -2.20
N ALA A 177 -8.66 6.96 -0.87
CA ALA A 177 -7.68 6.18 -0.14
C ALA A 177 -7.61 4.71 -0.63
N PRO A 178 -6.41 4.12 -0.73
CA PRO A 178 -6.24 2.74 -1.14
C PRO A 178 -6.84 1.77 -0.11
N LEU A 179 -7.25 0.58 -0.57
CA LEU A 179 -7.69 -0.47 0.34
C LEU A 179 -6.54 -0.92 1.25
N THR A 180 -6.88 -1.16 2.51
CA THR A 180 -5.97 -1.70 3.53
C THR A 180 -6.46 -3.07 3.99
N LYS A 181 -5.58 -3.84 4.63
CA LYS A 181 -5.93 -5.15 5.17
C LYS A 181 -7.03 -5.02 6.24
N GLU A 182 -6.94 -4.00 7.07
CA GLU A 182 -7.92 -3.64 8.10
C GLU A 182 -9.27 -3.31 7.45
N GLY A 183 -9.26 -2.55 6.35
CA GLY A 183 -10.46 -2.26 5.56
C GLY A 183 -11.10 -3.52 4.97
N ILE A 184 -10.30 -4.44 4.42
CA ILE A 184 -10.81 -5.73 3.92
C ILE A 184 -11.38 -6.58 5.06
N VAL A 185 -10.73 -6.64 6.22
CA VAL A 185 -11.26 -7.36 7.39
C VAL A 185 -12.60 -6.77 7.83
N ALA A 186 -12.75 -5.45 7.84
CA ALA A 186 -14.00 -4.79 8.19
C ALA A 186 -15.11 -5.09 7.17
N LEU A 187 -14.79 -5.07 5.87
CA LEU A 187 -15.74 -5.41 4.79
C LEU A 187 -16.20 -6.87 4.85
N LEU A 188 -15.26 -7.81 5.03
CA LEU A 188 -15.57 -9.25 5.13
C LEU A 188 -16.20 -9.62 6.48
N GLY A 189 -16.04 -8.79 7.51
CA GLY A 189 -16.54 -8.99 8.87
C GLY A 189 -17.76 -8.15 9.23
N ALA A 190 -18.43 -7.51 8.26
CA ALA A 190 -19.54 -6.58 8.52
C ALA A 190 -20.68 -7.19 9.34
N HIS A 191 -20.89 -8.51 9.25
CA HIS A 191 -21.91 -9.24 10.02
C HIS A 191 -21.45 -9.67 11.43
N SER A 192 -20.16 -9.55 11.75
CA SER A 192 -19.58 -9.94 13.05
C SER A 192 -19.35 -8.74 13.99
N SER A 193 -19.57 -7.51 13.52
CA SER A 193 -19.46 -6.30 14.35
C SER A 193 -20.62 -6.23 15.35
N SER A 194 -20.29 -6.36 16.63
CA SER A 194 -21.22 -6.31 17.77
C SER A 194 -21.75 -4.91 18.11
N LYS A 195 -21.66 -3.93 17.19
CA LYS A 195 -22.19 -2.57 17.43
C LYS A 195 -23.71 -2.56 17.28
N ARG A 196 -24.38 -2.93 18.37
CA ARG A 196 -25.68 -2.36 18.77
C ARG A 196 -25.46 -1.07 19.55
#